data_AF-A0A2Z3JKI4-F1
#
_entry.id   AF-A0A2Z3JKI4-F1
#
_cell.length_a   1.000
_cell.length_b   1.000
_cell.length_c   1.000
_cell.angle_alpha   90.00
_cell.angle_beta   90.00
_cell.angle_gamma   90.00
#
_symmetry.space_group_name_H-M   'P 1'
#
loop_
_entity.id
_entity.type
_entity.pdbx_description
1 polymer ?
#
loop_
_entity_poly.entity_id
_entity_poly.type
_entity_poly.pdbx_seq_one_letter_code
_entity_poly.pdbx_strand_id
1 'polypeptide(L)'
;MKRLTLWLCAALTFASAQAASFASVPLRPEGEALRREVLSALAALSASDFPVTLDESAQAAGSVLVLGGSVPFNPDESSRTLTVGGVRRTEFNPQGPVPLAEAVRAEIGSLLGLSEFTPQAARRKLSGADINGDGKVDLSDLALLMGNYGKTGGGLPGDLNRDGRVDESDIRLFTDEYRIP
;
A
#
# COMPACT_ATOMS: atom_id res chain seq x y z
N MET A 1 -25.82 -43.05 -41.01
CA MET A 1 -24.93 -41.88 -41.22
C MET A 1 -25.40 -40.72 -40.35
N LYS A 2 -24.83 -40.47 -39.16
CA LYS A 2 -24.67 -39.13 -38.55
C LYS A 2 -23.44 -39.18 -37.64
N ARG A 3 -22.55 -38.20 -37.82
CA ARG A 3 -21.14 -38.21 -37.43
C ARG A 3 -20.94 -37.79 -35.97
N LEU A 4 -20.01 -38.46 -35.31
CA LEU A 4 -19.46 -38.18 -33.98
C LEU A 4 -18.48 -37.00 -34.11
N THR A 5 -18.72 -35.89 -33.41
CA THR A 5 -17.77 -34.76 -33.38
C THR A 5 -17.10 -34.72 -32.02
N LEU A 6 -15.86 -35.21 -32.00
CA LEU A 6 -14.90 -35.13 -30.90
C LEU A 6 -14.43 -33.66 -30.79
N TRP A 7 -14.55 -33.04 -29.61
CA TRP A 7 -13.93 -31.73 -29.36
C TRP A 7 -12.63 -31.91 -28.57
N LEU A 8 -11.61 -31.26 -29.11
CA LEU A 8 -10.19 -31.35 -28.77
C LEU A 8 -9.89 -30.49 -27.53
N CYS A 9 -9.25 -31.08 -26.52
CA CYS A 9 -8.68 -30.35 -25.38
C CYS A 9 -7.54 -29.43 -25.85
N ALA A 10 -7.71 -28.13 -25.71
CA ALA A 10 -6.60 -27.18 -25.76
C ALA A 10 -6.12 -26.94 -24.32
N ALA A 11 -4.99 -27.54 -23.96
CA ALA A 11 -4.28 -27.23 -22.73
C ALA A 11 -3.69 -25.82 -22.84
N LEU A 12 -4.28 -24.86 -22.13
CA LEU A 12 -3.69 -23.54 -21.95
C LEU A 12 -2.55 -23.69 -20.92
N THR A 13 -1.31 -23.57 -21.38
CA THR A 13 -0.17 -23.39 -20.50
C THR A 13 -0.30 -22.04 -19.81
N PHE A 14 -0.75 -22.04 -18.56
CA PHE A 14 -0.61 -20.88 -17.68
C PHE A 14 0.89 -20.71 -17.40
N ALA A 15 1.53 -19.77 -18.10
CA ALA A 15 2.74 -19.16 -17.58
C ALA A 15 2.35 -18.57 -16.21
N SER A 16 2.94 -19.10 -15.14
CA SER A 16 2.76 -18.56 -13.80
C SER A 16 3.31 -17.14 -13.80
N ALA A 17 2.42 -16.16 -13.98
CA ALA A 17 2.73 -14.79 -13.62
C ALA A 17 3.03 -14.83 -12.12
N GLN A 18 4.30 -14.69 -11.78
CA GLN A 18 4.72 -14.49 -10.40
C GLN A 18 3.92 -13.29 -9.91
N ALA A 19 3.05 -13.50 -8.91
CA ALA A 19 2.29 -12.41 -8.32
C ALA A 19 3.32 -11.47 -7.71
N ALA A 20 3.67 -10.39 -8.43
CA ALA A 20 4.54 -9.37 -7.90
C ALA A 20 3.87 -8.80 -6.65
N SER A 21 4.61 -8.70 -5.56
CA SER A 21 4.14 -8.02 -4.38
C SER A 21 3.92 -6.55 -4.74
N PHE A 22 2.72 -6.02 -4.49
CA PHE A 22 2.40 -4.62 -4.72
C PHE A 22 1.60 -4.07 -3.55
N ALA A 23 1.72 -2.78 -3.31
CA ALA A 23 1.01 -2.10 -2.24
C ALA A 23 0.01 -1.09 -2.82
N SER A 24 -1.24 -1.20 -2.39
CA SER A 24 -2.29 -0.26 -2.76
C SER A 24 -2.58 0.68 -1.59
N VAL A 25 -2.45 1.99 -1.80
CA VAL A 25 -2.63 3.02 -0.77
C VAL A 25 -3.97 3.72 -0.96
N PRO A 26 -4.92 3.58 0.00
CA PRO A 26 -6.26 4.14 -0.15
C PRO A 26 -6.27 5.65 0.09
N LEU A 27 -6.22 6.44 -0.99
CA LEU A 27 -6.25 7.92 -0.94
C LEU A 27 -7.23 8.45 -1.98
N ARG A 28 -7.82 9.61 -1.69
CA ARG A 28 -8.75 10.30 -2.59
C ARG A 28 -8.32 11.75 -2.78
N PRO A 29 -7.34 12.01 -3.66
CA PRO A 29 -6.94 13.38 -3.99
C PRO A 29 -7.99 14.08 -4.83
N GLU A 30 -8.51 15.21 -4.32
CA GLU A 30 -9.45 16.06 -5.02
C GLU A 30 -8.70 17.06 -5.93
N GLY A 31 -8.90 16.93 -7.23
CA GLY A 31 -8.32 17.81 -8.25
C GLY A 31 -7.02 17.29 -8.88
N GLU A 32 -6.75 17.73 -10.10
CA GLU A 32 -5.66 17.21 -10.94
C GLU A 32 -4.27 17.50 -10.36
N ALA A 33 -4.05 18.73 -9.85
CA ALA A 33 -2.77 19.12 -9.28
C ALA A 33 -2.38 18.20 -8.11
N LEU A 34 -3.30 17.98 -7.17
CA LEU A 34 -3.04 17.14 -6.01
C LEU A 34 -2.90 15.66 -6.38
N ARG A 35 -3.74 15.17 -7.31
CA ARG A 35 -3.61 13.81 -7.85
C ARG A 35 -2.21 13.58 -8.43
N ARG A 36 -1.71 14.53 -9.22
CA ARG A 36 -0.37 14.43 -9.83
C ARG A 36 0.72 14.34 -8.77
N GLU A 37 0.67 15.19 -7.74
CA GLU A 37 1.67 15.15 -6.67
C GLU A 37 1.59 13.85 -5.86
N VAL A 38 0.39 13.31 -5.61
CA VAL A 38 0.21 12.01 -4.95
C VAL A 38 0.81 10.89 -5.79
N LEU A 39 0.51 10.84 -7.09
CA LEU A 39 1.07 9.82 -7.99
C LEU A 39 2.60 9.90 -8.07
N SER A 40 3.15 11.13 -8.13
CA SER A 40 4.60 11.36 -8.09
C SER A 40 5.22 10.85 -6.80
N ALA A 41 4.60 11.14 -5.65
CA ALA A 41 5.05 10.70 -4.34
C ALA A 41 5.01 9.17 -4.20
N LEU A 42 3.94 8.50 -4.64
CA LEU A 42 3.84 7.03 -4.62
C LEU A 42 4.83 6.38 -5.60
N ALA A 43 5.07 6.98 -6.77
CA ALA A 43 6.11 6.53 -7.70
C ALA A 43 7.51 6.62 -7.07
N ALA A 44 7.79 7.67 -6.29
CA ALA A 44 9.05 7.80 -5.56
C ALA A 44 9.22 6.80 -4.41
N LEU A 45 8.13 6.18 -3.93
CA LEU A 45 8.16 5.05 -2.98
C LEU A 45 8.15 3.68 -3.66
N SER A 46 7.96 3.63 -4.97
CA SER A 46 7.89 2.38 -5.73
C SER A 46 9.29 1.84 -6.05
N ALA A 47 9.39 0.52 -6.14
CA ALA A 47 10.50 -0.19 -6.76
C ALA A 47 9.98 -1.00 -7.96
N SER A 48 10.88 -1.42 -8.87
CA SER A 48 10.49 -2.18 -10.07
C SER A 48 9.76 -3.49 -9.77
N ASP A 49 10.08 -4.11 -8.63
CA ASP A 49 9.53 -5.36 -8.13
C ASP A 49 8.53 -5.18 -6.99
N PHE A 50 8.33 -3.94 -6.52
CA PHE A 50 7.34 -3.59 -5.49
C PHE A 50 6.69 -2.24 -5.84
N PRO A 51 5.70 -2.21 -6.76
CA PRO A 51 5.00 -0.99 -7.09
C PRO A 51 4.07 -0.56 -5.95
N VAL A 52 4.09 0.73 -5.63
CA VAL A 52 3.18 1.38 -4.67
C VAL A 52 2.18 2.22 -5.47
N THR A 53 0.91 1.82 -5.45
CA THR A 53 -0.14 2.39 -6.30
C THR A 53 -1.21 3.10 -5.50
N LEU A 54 -1.88 4.06 -6.14
CA LEU A 54 -3.03 4.76 -5.59
C LEU A 54 -4.28 3.88 -5.71
N ASP A 55 -5.01 3.71 -4.60
CA ASP A 55 -6.35 3.12 -4.58
C ASP A 55 -7.40 4.19 -4.26
N GLU A 56 -8.20 4.54 -5.26
CA GLU A 56 -9.30 5.49 -5.11
C GLU A 56 -10.65 4.78 -4.88
N SER A 57 -10.68 3.46 -5.01
CA SER A 57 -11.89 2.65 -4.86
C SER A 57 -12.32 2.47 -3.40
N ALA A 58 -11.37 2.62 -2.47
CA ALA A 58 -11.58 2.48 -1.02
C ALA A 58 -12.34 3.66 -0.39
N GLN A 59 -13.60 3.90 -0.77
CA GLN A 59 -14.37 5.09 -0.38
C GLN A 59 -14.63 5.22 1.14
N ALA A 60 -14.64 4.10 1.88
CA ALA A 60 -14.86 4.10 3.33
C ALA A 60 -13.56 4.20 4.15
N ALA A 61 -12.44 3.73 3.61
CA ALA A 61 -11.15 3.66 4.31
C ALA A 61 -10.12 4.70 3.81
N GLY A 62 -10.34 5.28 2.63
CA GLY A 62 -9.37 6.14 1.98
C GLY A 62 -9.39 7.57 2.50
N SER A 63 -8.20 8.09 2.83
CA SER A 63 -8.05 9.48 3.29
C SER A 63 -8.32 10.44 2.14
N VAL A 64 -9.13 11.46 2.39
CA VAL A 64 -9.43 12.51 1.42
C VAL A 64 -8.34 13.56 1.49
N LEU A 65 -7.79 13.94 0.34
CA LEU A 65 -6.75 14.97 0.25
C LEU A 65 -7.32 16.12 -0.58
N VAL A 66 -7.23 17.35 -0.09
CA VAL A 66 -7.78 18.53 -0.78
C VAL A 66 -6.81 19.69 -0.77
N LEU A 67 -6.79 20.47 -1.85
CA LEU A 67 -6.03 21.71 -1.90
C LEU A 67 -6.91 22.90 -1.46
N GLY A 68 -6.51 23.58 -0.39
CA GLY A 68 -7.28 24.64 0.24
C GLY A 68 -8.36 24.12 1.20
N GLY A 69 -9.14 25.07 1.74
CA GLY A 69 -10.18 24.81 2.73
C GLY A 69 -11.04 26.05 2.93
N SER A 70 -12.20 25.89 3.60
CA SER A 70 -13.10 27.02 3.88
C SER A 70 -12.58 27.94 4.99
N VAL A 71 -11.67 27.44 5.82
CA VAL A 71 -11.05 28.19 6.91
C VAL A 71 -9.64 28.63 6.49
N PRO A 72 -9.27 29.91 6.66
CA PRO A 72 -7.92 30.39 6.36
C PRO A 72 -6.85 29.56 7.07
N PHE A 73 -5.72 29.36 6.40
CA PHE A 73 -4.54 28.71 6.97
C PHE A 73 -3.70 29.69 7.78
N ASN A 74 -3.07 29.16 8.81
CA ASN A 74 -1.85 29.78 9.31
C ASN A 74 -0.82 29.73 8.15
N PRO A 75 -0.20 30.85 7.75
CA PRO A 75 0.79 30.86 6.67
C PRO A 75 1.97 29.91 6.90
N ASP A 76 2.31 29.61 8.16
CA ASP A 76 3.42 28.71 8.51
C ASP A 76 3.04 27.23 8.49
N GLU A 77 1.76 26.90 8.29
CA GLU A 77 1.28 25.52 8.22
C GLU A 77 1.14 25.07 6.77
N SER A 78 1.71 23.92 6.43
CA SER A 78 1.63 23.33 5.08
C SER A 78 0.34 22.55 4.84
N SER A 79 -0.29 22.04 5.90
CA SER A 79 -1.53 21.30 5.83
C SER A 79 -2.23 21.30 7.18
N ARG A 80 -3.47 20.79 7.21
CA ARG A 80 -4.17 20.42 8.44
C ARG A 80 -4.94 19.13 8.20
N THR A 81 -5.16 18.37 9.26
CA THR A 81 -6.00 17.17 9.20
C THR A 81 -7.26 17.37 10.03
N LEU A 82 -8.39 16.98 9.45
CA LEU A 82 -9.71 16.99 10.05
C LEU A 82 -10.35 15.61 9.91
N THR A 83 -11.34 15.32 10.74
CA THR A 83 -12.24 14.20 10.54
C THR A 83 -13.58 14.74 10.07
N VAL A 84 -13.97 14.40 8.83
CA VAL A 84 -15.23 14.85 8.22
C VAL A 84 -16.06 13.63 7.86
N GLY A 85 -17.24 13.49 8.46
CA GLY A 85 -18.11 12.33 8.21
C GLY A 85 -17.46 10.99 8.57
N GLY A 86 -16.58 10.95 9.58
CA GLY A 86 -15.84 9.74 9.97
C GLY A 86 -14.62 9.42 9.10
N VAL A 87 -14.31 10.25 8.09
CA VAL A 87 -13.18 10.09 7.19
C VAL A 87 -12.08 11.08 7.53
N ARG A 88 -10.82 10.63 7.52
CA ARG A 88 -9.66 11.51 7.58
C ARG A 88 -9.59 12.38 6.32
N ARG A 89 -9.62 13.69 6.48
CA ARG A 89 -9.47 14.69 5.43
C ARG A 89 -8.25 15.56 5.72
N THR A 90 -7.29 15.59 4.80
CA THR A 90 -6.12 16.47 4.88
C THR A 90 -6.29 17.59 3.86
N GLU A 91 -6.27 18.83 4.35
CA GLU A 91 -6.35 20.04 3.54
C GLU A 91 -4.96 20.66 3.46
N PHE A 92 -4.44 20.81 2.25
CA PHE A 92 -3.13 21.40 1.97
C PHE A 92 -3.24 22.90 1.79
N ASN A 93 -2.34 23.66 2.40
CA ASN A 93 -2.27 25.10 2.27
C ASN A 93 -1.69 25.48 0.89
N PRO A 94 -2.47 26.13 -0.01
CA PRO A 94 -1.96 26.55 -1.31
C PRO A 94 -0.88 27.64 -1.24
N GLN A 95 -0.82 28.35 -0.11
CA GLN A 95 0.15 29.41 0.18
C GLN A 95 1.06 29.01 1.37
N GLY A 96 1.21 27.71 1.63
CA GLY A 96 2.05 27.21 2.71
C GLY A 96 3.53 27.51 2.50
N PRO A 97 4.37 27.28 3.53
CA PRO A 97 5.78 27.66 3.50
C PRO A 97 6.63 26.75 2.61
N VAL A 98 6.07 25.61 2.17
CA VAL A 98 6.75 24.62 1.32
C VAL A 98 5.91 24.33 0.06
N PRO A 99 6.54 23.89 -1.05
CA PRO A 99 5.83 23.49 -2.25
C PRO A 99 4.84 22.33 -1.99
N LEU A 100 3.73 22.30 -2.74
CA LEU A 100 2.70 21.25 -2.60
C LEU A 100 3.27 19.84 -2.68
N ALA A 101 4.22 19.58 -3.59
CA ALA A 101 4.88 18.29 -3.73
C ALA A 101 5.56 17.83 -2.43
N GLU A 102 6.21 18.74 -1.72
CA GLU A 102 6.89 18.45 -0.45
C GLU A 102 5.88 18.19 0.66
N ALA A 103 4.83 19.01 0.76
CA ALA A 103 3.75 18.81 1.72
C ALA A 103 3.05 17.45 1.51
N VAL A 104 2.78 17.07 0.26
CA VAL A 104 2.16 15.78 -0.09
C VAL A 104 3.06 14.60 0.28
N ARG A 105 4.38 14.70 0.01
CA ARG A 105 5.34 13.67 0.44
C ARG A 105 5.38 13.53 1.96
N ALA A 106 5.36 14.64 2.70
CA ALA A 106 5.31 14.62 4.16
C ALA A 106 4.03 13.93 4.69
N GLU A 107 2.86 14.28 4.13
CA GLU A 107 1.59 13.67 4.52
C GLU A 107 1.57 12.17 4.18
N ILE A 108 1.99 11.77 2.98
CA ILE A 108 2.03 10.35 2.60
C ILE A 108 3.01 9.58 3.51
N GLY A 109 4.17 10.14 3.81
CA GLY A 109 5.11 9.56 4.76
C GLY A 109 4.48 9.36 6.14
N SER A 110 3.77 10.37 6.65
CA SER A 110 3.08 10.28 7.94
C SER A 110 1.92 9.28 7.92
N LEU A 111 1.10 9.26 6.86
CA LEU A 111 -0.03 8.35 6.70
C LEU A 111 0.41 6.89 6.70
N LEU A 112 1.54 6.62 6.04
CA LEU A 112 2.12 5.29 5.98
C LEU A 112 2.95 4.95 7.22
N GLY A 113 3.27 5.93 8.07
CA GLY A 113 4.12 5.73 9.24
C GLY A 113 5.57 5.43 8.86
N LEU A 114 6.09 6.09 7.82
CA LEU A 114 7.46 5.93 7.38
C LEU A 114 8.41 6.77 8.24
N SER A 115 9.53 6.19 8.66
CA SER A 115 10.63 6.94 9.27
C SER A 115 11.40 7.79 8.23
N GLU A 116 11.35 7.38 6.97
CA GLU A 116 12.08 7.97 5.85
C GLU A 116 11.25 7.82 4.57
N PHE A 117 11.28 8.83 3.68
CA PHE A 117 10.57 8.75 2.40
C PHE A 117 11.41 8.01 1.34
N THR A 118 11.54 6.69 1.49
CA THR A 118 12.33 5.84 0.59
C THR A 118 11.55 4.58 0.17
N PRO A 119 11.86 3.99 -1.00
CA PRO A 119 11.24 2.73 -1.41
C PRO A 119 11.42 1.60 -0.41
N GLN A 120 12.59 1.51 0.23
CA GLN A 120 12.88 0.46 1.21
C GLN A 120 12.07 0.62 2.50
N ALA A 121 11.86 1.86 2.97
CA ALA A 121 10.98 2.12 4.11
C ALA A 121 9.51 1.79 3.77
N ALA A 122 9.04 2.21 2.59
CA ALA A 122 7.69 1.88 2.12
C ALA A 122 7.48 0.37 2.00
N ARG A 123 8.43 -0.35 1.40
CA ARG A 123 8.36 -1.80 1.21
C ARG A 123 8.29 -2.56 2.55
N ARG A 124 9.16 -2.23 3.51
CA ARG A 124 9.08 -2.80 4.88
C ARG A 124 7.72 -2.57 5.51
N LYS A 125 7.17 -1.36 5.37
CA LYS A 125 5.92 -0.98 6.00
C LYS A 125 4.68 -1.56 5.33
N LEU A 126 4.70 -1.70 4.01
CA LEU A 126 3.54 -2.04 3.19
C LEU A 126 3.48 -3.51 2.77
N SER A 127 4.59 -4.25 2.83
CA SER A 127 4.63 -5.69 2.56
C SER A 127 3.83 -6.52 3.58
N GLY A 128 3.61 -5.98 4.78
CA GLY A 128 3.02 -6.70 5.91
C GLY A 128 3.99 -7.70 6.58
N ALA A 129 5.25 -7.77 6.13
CA ALA A 129 6.24 -8.71 6.66
C ALA A 129 6.77 -8.32 8.05
N ASP A 130 6.69 -7.04 8.43
CA ASP A 130 6.84 -6.57 9.82
C ASP A 130 5.53 -6.87 10.59
N ILE A 131 5.39 -8.12 11.02
CA ILE A 131 4.15 -8.67 11.59
C ILE A 131 3.96 -8.18 13.02
N ASN A 132 5.06 -7.97 13.77
CA ASN A 132 5.00 -7.48 15.13
C ASN A 132 4.93 -5.94 15.23
N GLY A 133 5.24 -5.22 14.13
CA GLY A 133 5.18 -3.76 14.03
C GLY A 133 6.36 -3.03 14.66
N ASP A 134 7.51 -3.67 14.85
CA ASP A 134 8.70 -3.08 15.50
C ASP A 134 9.62 -2.32 14.52
N GLY A 135 9.29 -2.32 13.23
CA GLY A 135 10.02 -1.64 12.17
C GLY A 135 11.15 -2.47 11.55
N LYS A 136 11.30 -3.73 11.95
CA LYS A 136 12.22 -4.71 11.36
C LYS A 136 11.43 -5.85 10.75
N VAL A 137 12.10 -6.63 9.91
CA VAL A 137 11.57 -7.88 9.37
C VAL A 137 12.60 -8.95 9.71
N ASP A 138 12.40 -9.60 10.85
CA ASP A 138 13.38 -10.50 11.45
C ASP A 138 12.79 -11.83 11.93
N LEU A 139 13.55 -12.59 12.73
CA LEU A 139 13.15 -13.90 13.21
C LEU A 139 11.89 -13.85 14.08
N SER A 140 11.61 -12.71 14.72
CA SER A 140 10.41 -12.49 15.54
C SER A 140 9.17 -12.51 14.65
N ASP A 141 9.21 -11.84 13.50
CA ASP A 141 8.13 -11.85 12.53
C ASP A 141 7.98 -13.24 11.89
N LEU A 142 9.09 -13.89 11.55
CA LEU A 142 9.06 -15.25 11.03
C LEU A 142 8.39 -16.21 12.03
N ALA A 143 8.67 -16.08 13.33
CA ALA A 143 8.03 -16.88 14.36
C ALA A 143 6.52 -16.65 14.43
N LEU A 144 6.06 -15.40 14.25
CA LEU A 144 4.63 -15.07 14.17
C LEU A 144 3.98 -15.65 12.92
N LEU A 145 4.65 -15.58 11.76
CA LEU A 145 4.19 -16.20 10.52
C LEU A 145 4.06 -17.72 10.69
N MET A 146 5.11 -18.38 11.21
CA MET A 146 5.13 -19.82 11.45
C MET A 146 4.07 -20.26 12.48
N GLY A 147 3.83 -19.43 13.51
CA GLY A 147 2.76 -19.66 14.49
C GLY A 147 1.33 -19.60 13.90
N ASN A 148 1.17 -19.01 12.72
CA ASN A 148 -0.08 -18.95 11.98
C ASN A 148 -0.11 -19.87 10.74
N TYR A 149 0.98 -20.55 10.41
CA TYR A 149 1.06 -21.40 9.24
C TYR A 149 -0.03 -22.48 9.20
N GLY A 150 -0.69 -22.63 8.06
CA GLY A 150 -1.82 -23.53 7.83
C GLY A 150 -3.17 -23.03 8.34
N LYS A 151 -3.24 -21.85 8.98
CA LYS A 151 -4.52 -21.23 9.37
C LYS A 151 -5.21 -20.62 8.15
N THR A 152 -6.53 -20.53 8.23
CA THR A 152 -7.39 -19.90 7.23
C THR A 152 -8.38 -18.95 7.89
N GLY A 153 -8.72 -17.85 7.22
CA GLY A 153 -9.54 -16.77 7.76
C GLY A 153 -9.08 -15.40 7.26
N GLY A 154 -9.90 -14.37 7.48
CA GLY A 154 -9.53 -13.00 7.09
C GLY A 154 -8.66 -12.31 8.13
N GLY A 155 -7.64 -11.57 7.67
CA GLY A 155 -6.80 -10.73 8.53
C GLY A 155 -5.89 -11.51 9.46
N LEU A 156 -5.44 -12.69 9.03
CA LEU A 156 -4.49 -13.49 9.79
C LEU A 156 -3.10 -12.82 9.79
N PRO A 157 -2.42 -12.70 10.94
CA PRO A 157 -1.03 -12.32 10.96
C PRO A 157 -0.20 -13.33 10.15
N GLY A 158 0.52 -12.85 9.14
CA GLY A 158 1.27 -13.68 8.21
C GLY A 158 0.57 -14.05 6.90
N ASP A 159 -0.71 -13.67 6.69
CA ASP A 159 -1.38 -13.72 5.38
C ASP A 159 -0.99 -12.46 4.57
N LEU A 160 0.20 -12.50 3.97
CA LEU A 160 0.85 -11.37 3.32
C LEU A 160 0.23 -11.08 1.95
N ASN A 161 -0.21 -12.13 1.24
CA ASN A 161 -0.87 -11.99 -0.05
C ASN A 161 -2.38 -11.68 0.06
N ARG A 162 -2.95 -11.76 1.27
CA ARG A 162 -4.37 -11.52 1.61
C ARG A 162 -5.32 -12.48 0.90
N ASP A 163 -4.92 -13.72 0.68
CA ASP A 163 -5.76 -14.75 0.08
C ASP A 163 -6.62 -15.52 1.11
N GLY A 164 -6.46 -15.18 2.39
CA GLY A 164 -7.21 -15.77 3.50
C GLY A 164 -6.60 -17.06 4.03
N ARG A 165 -5.34 -17.37 3.67
CA ARG A 165 -4.57 -18.51 4.18
C ARG A 165 -3.17 -18.04 4.53
N VAL A 166 -2.54 -18.71 5.49
CA VAL A 166 -1.11 -18.52 5.77
C VAL A 166 -0.39 -19.77 5.29
N ASP A 167 0.28 -19.70 4.15
CA ASP A 167 0.94 -20.85 3.53
C ASP A 167 2.31 -20.53 2.91
N GLU A 168 2.82 -21.44 2.06
CA GLU A 168 4.14 -21.29 1.43
C GLU A 168 4.24 -20.01 0.59
N SER A 169 3.12 -19.52 0.05
CA SER A 169 3.06 -18.27 -0.72
C SER A 169 3.49 -17.08 0.14
N ASP A 170 3.05 -17.04 1.40
CA ASP A 170 3.42 -15.99 2.34
C ASP A 170 4.86 -16.11 2.81
N ILE A 171 5.37 -17.33 2.98
CA ILE A 171 6.79 -17.55 3.30
C ILE A 171 7.69 -16.97 2.20
N ARG A 172 7.32 -17.17 0.93
CA ARG A 172 8.09 -16.63 -0.20
C ARG A 172 8.10 -15.11 -0.18
N LEU A 173 6.94 -14.48 0.03
CA LEU A 173 6.83 -13.02 0.18
C LEU A 173 7.62 -12.50 1.37
N PHE A 174 7.59 -13.20 2.50
CA PHE A 174 8.35 -12.84 3.69
C PHE A 174 9.87 -12.90 3.42
N THR A 175 10.33 -13.92 2.71
CA THR A 175 11.76 -14.14 2.42
C THR A 175 12.36 -13.01 1.58
N ASP A 176 11.56 -12.39 0.69
CA ASP A 176 12.00 -11.23 -0.10
C ASP A 176 12.31 -10.01 0.77
N GLU A 177 11.63 -9.89 1.91
CA GLU A 177 11.78 -8.78 2.87
C GLU A 177 12.76 -9.06 4.00
N TYR A 178 12.93 -10.34 4.35
CA TYR A 178 13.71 -10.78 5.49
C TYR A 178 15.15 -10.28 5.41
N ARG A 179 15.62 -9.67 6.51
CA ARG A 179 17.01 -9.21 6.65
C ARG A 179 17.66 -9.93 7.81
N ILE A 180 18.83 -10.50 7.55
CA ILE A 180 19.71 -11.02 8.61
C ILE A 180 20.38 -9.80 9.26
N PRO A 181 20.35 -9.66 10.59
CA PRO A 181 21.07 -8.61 11.30
C PRO A 181 22.59 -8.73 11.15
#